data_AF-A0A672ZGS4-F1
#
_entry.id   AF-A0A672ZGS4-F1
#
_cell.length_a   1.000
_cell.length_b   1.000
_cell.length_c   1.000
_cell.angle_alpha   90.00
_cell.angle_beta   90.00
_cell.angle_gamma   90.00
#
_symmetry.space_group_name_H-M   'P 1'
#
loop_
_entity.id
_entity.type
_entity.pdbx_description
1 polymer ?
#
loop_
_entity_poly.entity_id
_entity_poly.type
_entity_poly.pdbx_seq_one_letter_code
_entity_poly.pdbx_strand_id
1 'polypeptide(L)'
;PAVKSAGTPHWTLTAVVLLGFLLGIVSAYPLPSSRTNLNWESDYLLGIKRVRRLYCNVGIGFHLQILPDGRINVKPPNQCLIEISTVERGVVSLYGVKSELFVAMNSRGRLYGTTVFHDECKFKESLLPNNYNAYESLVYRGFYIALSKHGRVKRATRPPLP
;
A
#
# COMPACT_ATOMS: atom_id res chain seq x y z
N PRO A 1 19.92 63.02 -1.23
CA PRO A 1 20.07 62.73 -2.68
C PRO A 1 20.89 61.45 -2.90
N ALA A 2 20.48 60.68 -3.91
CA ALA A 2 20.81 59.30 -4.30
C ALA A 2 22.33 58.95 -4.38
N VAL A 3 22.82 57.79 -3.90
CA VAL A 3 22.80 56.36 -4.35
C VAL A 3 24.07 55.97 -5.15
N LYS A 4 24.58 54.75 -4.85
CA LYS A 4 25.39 53.75 -5.63
C LYS A 4 26.70 53.38 -4.88
N SER A 5 27.18 52.13 -4.82
CA SER A 5 26.77 50.83 -5.38
C SER A 5 27.62 49.70 -4.77
N ALA A 6 26.99 48.54 -4.57
CA ALA A 6 27.44 47.14 -4.70
C ALA A 6 28.87 46.66 -4.32
N GLY A 7 28.89 45.51 -3.63
CA GLY A 7 30.01 44.57 -3.60
C GLY A 7 29.81 43.47 -2.56
N THR A 8 29.16 42.36 -2.93
CA THR A 8 29.05 41.16 -2.08
C THR A 8 30.37 40.39 -2.07
N PRO A 9 31.03 40.17 -0.91
CA PRO A 9 32.24 39.36 -0.87
C PRO A 9 31.89 37.87 -0.76
N HIS A 10 32.36 37.13 -1.77
CA HIS A 10 32.21 35.72 -2.17
C HIS A 10 32.42 34.62 -1.09
N TRP A 11 32.64 34.93 0.18
CA TRP A 11 33.00 33.93 1.22
C TRP A 11 31.80 33.42 2.05
N THR A 12 30.63 34.03 1.93
CA THR A 12 29.43 33.58 2.67
C THR A 12 28.74 32.37 2.02
N LEU A 13 28.92 32.15 0.71
CA LEU A 13 28.34 31.01 -0.01
C LEU A 13 29.09 29.70 0.23
N THR A 14 30.41 29.74 0.45
CA THR A 14 31.21 28.55 0.78
C THR A 14 30.97 28.06 2.21
N ALA A 15 30.64 28.95 3.15
CA ALA A 15 30.31 28.58 4.53
C ALA A 15 28.93 27.91 4.66
N VAL A 16 27.96 28.28 3.81
CA VAL A 16 26.60 27.69 3.83
C VAL A 16 26.58 26.28 3.23
N VAL A 17 27.44 25.99 2.24
CA VAL A 17 27.51 24.65 1.62
C VAL A 17 28.21 23.62 2.51
N LEU A 18 29.07 24.05 3.45
CA LEU A 18 29.78 23.13 4.35
C LEU A 18 29.16 22.95 5.74
N LEU A 19 28.25 23.84 6.19
CA LEU A 19 27.51 23.65 7.45
C LEU A 19 26.15 22.93 7.29
N GLY A 20 25.70 22.69 6.06
CA GLY A 20 24.47 21.94 5.76
C GLY A 20 24.64 20.41 5.73
N PHE A 21 25.84 19.89 6.01
CA PHE A 21 26.16 18.46 5.94
C PHE A 21 26.21 17.76 7.31
N LEU A 22 25.87 18.43 8.43
CA LEU A 22 26.09 17.89 9.77
C LEU A 22 24.93 17.94 10.77
N LEU A 23 23.69 18.16 10.36
CA LEU A 23 22.54 17.90 11.23
C LEU A 23 21.43 17.18 10.47
N GLY A 24 21.03 16.06 11.06
CA GLY A 24 20.18 15.03 10.46
C GLY A 24 19.00 15.56 9.67
N ILE A 25 18.85 15.01 8.47
CA ILE A 25 17.60 15.06 7.73
C ILE A 25 16.54 14.37 8.61
N VAL A 26 15.78 15.17 9.35
CA VAL A 26 14.45 14.81 9.81
C VAL A 26 13.55 15.97 9.44
N SER A 27 12.90 15.87 8.29
CA SER A 27 11.75 16.71 7.97
C SER A 27 10.57 15.80 7.71
N ALA A 28 9.81 15.52 8.78
CA ALA A 28 8.55 14.80 8.72
C ALA A 28 7.42 15.78 9.04
N TYR A 29 6.89 16.47 8.02
CA TYR A 29 5.62 17.18 8.16
C TYR A 29 4.79 17.06 6.87
N PRO A 30 3.82 16.12 6.80
CA PRO A 30 2.73 16.22 5.85
C PRO A 30 1.61 17.09 6.45
N LEU A 31 1.34 18.23 5.81
CA LEU A 31 0.21 19.15 6.07
C LEU A 31 -0.83 19.09 4.92
N PRO A 32 -2.04 19.63 5.09
CA PRO A 32 -3.28 18.90 4.87
C PRO A 32 -3.77 18.85 3.43
N SER A 33 -4.54 17.78 3.19
CA SER A 33 -5.20 17.36 1.97
C SER A 33 -5.91 18.45 1.17
N SER A 34 -5.49 18.62 -0.08
CA SER A 34 -6.34 18.95 -1.22
C SER A 34 -5.87 18.10 -2.40
N ARG A 35 -6.47 16.92 -2.58
CA ARG A 35 -5.96 15.89 -3.49
C ARG A 35 -6.64 15.94 -4.87
N THR A 36 -5.90 16.45 -5.85
CA THR A 36 -6.05 16.10 -7.27
C THR A 36 -5.42 14.72 -7.54
N ASN A 37 -5.83 14.08 -8.64
CA ASN A 37 -5.72 12.65 -8.96
C ASN A 37 -4.29 12.05 -9.11
N LEU A 38 -3.21 12.78 -8.77
CA LEU A 38 -1.82 12.40 -9.07
C LEU A 38 -0.99 11.87 -7.87
N ASN A 39 -1.57 11.82 -6.67
CA ASN A 39 -0.78 11.57 -5.44
C ASN A 39 -0.56 10.09 -5.09
N TRP A 40 -1.15 9.14 -5.82
CA TRP A 40 -1.16 7.74 -5.39
C TRP A 40 0.19 7.02 -5.64
N GLU A 41 0.87 7.33 -6.74
CA GLU A 41 2.20 6.77 -7.09
C GLU A 41 3.26 7.28 -6.10
N SER A 42 3.23 8.58 -5.78
CA SER A 42 4.11 9.18 -4.77
C SER A 42 3.84 8.60 -3.37
N ASP A 43 2.58 8.49 -2.94
CA ASP A 43 2.22 7.85 -1.67
C ASP A 43 2.67 6.38 -1.61
N TYR A 44 2.67 5.70 -2.76
CA TYR A 44 3.15 4.33 -2.91
C TYR A 44 4.66 4.23 -2.64
N LEU A 45 5.44 5.11 -3.28
CA LEU A 45 6.90 5.15 -3.19
C LEU A 45 7.40 5.70 -1.84
N LEU A 46 6.58 6.50 -1.15
CA LEU A 46 6.87 7.04 0.18
C LEU A 46 6.61 6.04 1.32
N GLY A 47 6.14 4.82 1.02
CA GLY A 47 5.85 3.81 2.04
C GLY A 47 4.69 4.20 2.97
N ILE A 48 3.82 5.12 2.53
CA ILE A 48 2.73 5.62 3.35
C ILE A 48 1.71 4.49 3.53
N LYS A 49 1.44 4.18 4.81
CA LYS A 49 0.39 3.24 5.20
C LYS A 49 -0.96 3.76 4.71
N ARG A 50 -1.68 2.93 3.96
CA ARG A 50 -2.97 3.27 3.36
C ARG A 50 -4.06 2.44 4.02
N VAL A 51 -4.94 3.05 4.81
CA VAL A 51 -6.13 2.37 5.33
C VAL A 51 -7.26 2.48 4.31
N ARG A 52 -7.71 1.35 3.77
CA ARG A 52 -8.75 1.27 2.73
C ARG A 52 -9.70 0.12 2.99
N ARG A 53 -10.82 0.11 2.27
CA ARG A 53 -11.65 -1.09 2.13
C ARG A 53 -11.37 -1.71 0.77
N LEU A 54 -11.02 -2.99 0.72
CA LEU A 54 -10.77 -3.68 -0.53
C LEU A 54 -12.10 -4.17 -1.11
N TYR A 55 -12.65 -3.38 -2.03
CA TYR A 55 -13.87 -3.71 -2.77
C TYR A 55 -13.56 -4.72 -3.89
N CYS A 56 -14.41 -5.73 -4.04
CA CYS A 56 -14.36 -6.65 -5.19
C CYS A 56 -15.53 -6.41 -6.12
N ASN A 57 -15.24 -6.30 -7.42
CA ASN A 57 -16.18 -5.98 -8.50
C ASN A 57 -17.23 -7.08 -8.80
N VAL A 58 -17.51 -7.96 -7.83
CA VAL A 58 -18.50 -9.03 -7.98
C VAL A 58 -19.80 -8.65 -7.28
N GLY A 59 -20.37 -7.55 -7.77
CA GLY A 59 -21.82 -7.36 -7.87
C GLY A 59 -22.65 -7.24 -6.61
N ILE A 60 -22.13 -6.87 -5.42
CA ILE A 60 -23.01 -6.53 -4.28
C ILE A 60 -22.40 -5.57 -3.23
N GLY A 61 -21.33 -4.82 -3.52
CA GLY A 61 -20.76 -3.89 -2.52
C GLY A 61 -19.92 -4.58 -1.42
N PHE A 62 -19.43 -5.79 -1.67
CA PHE A 62 -18.71 -6.57 -0.68
C PHE A 62 -17.23 -6.18 -0.55
N HIS A 63 -16.75 -6.19 0.70
CA HIS A 63 -15.36 -5.88 1.03
C HIS A 63 -14.67 -7.09 1.64
N LEU A 64 -13.38 -7.24 1.34
CA LEU A 64 -12.54 -8.27 1.97
C LEU A 64 -12.53 -8.06 3.49
N GLN A 65 -12.82 -9.13 4.23
CA GLN A 65 -12.74 -9.16 5.68
C GLN A 65 -11.87 -10.32 6.13
N ILE A 66 -11.04 -10.04 7.13
CA ILE A 66 -10.36 -11.06 7.92
C ILE A 66 -11.10 -11.16 9.25
N LEU A 67 -11.56 -12.37 9.59
CA LEU A 67 -12.21 -12.65 10.86
C LEU A 67 -11.16 -12.90 11.95
N PRO A 68 -11.50 -12.70 13.24
CA PRO A 68 -10.59 -12.99 14.35
C PRO A 68 -10.11 -14.45 14.42
N ASP A 69 -10.85 -15.39 13.84
CA ASP A 69 -10.47 -16.80 13.73
C ASP A 69 -9.53 -17.10 12.54
N GLY A 70 -9.06 -16.07 11.84
CA GLY A 70 -8.17 -16.18 10.69
C GLY A 70 -8.88 -16.59 9.39
N ARG A 71 -10.20 -16.73 9.37
CA ARG A 71 -10.91 -16.97 8.11
C ARG A 71 -11.07 -15.68 7.31
N ILE A 72 -10.94 -15.80 5.99
CA ILE A 72 -11.17 -14.70 5.06
C ILE A 72 -12.57 -14.86 4.45
N ASN A 73 -13.37 -13.81 4.46
CA ASN A 73 -14.69 -13.77 3.85
C ASN A 73 -14.98 -12.38 3.27
N VAL A 74 -16.24 -12.14 2.89
CA VAL A 74 -16.70 -10.82 2.48
C VAL A 74 -17.93 -10.42 3.26
N LYS A 75 -18.01 -9.15 3.66
CA LYS A 75 -19.16 -8.57 4.37
C LYS A 75 -19.40 -7.11 3.97
N PRO A 76 -20.55 -6.54 4.38
CA PRO A 76 -20.79 -5.10 4.36
C PRO A 76 -19.68 -4.31 5.11
N PRO A 77 -19.51 -3.01 4.80
CA PRO A 77 -18.26 -2.25 5.00
C PRO A 77 -17.84 -1.98 6.46
N ASN A 78 -18.69 -2.20 7.45
CA ASN A 78 -18.50 -1.70 8.82
C ASN A 78 -17.32 -2.36 9.57
N GLN A 79 -16.78 -3.48 9.07
CA GLN A 79 -15.70 -4.23 9.74
C GLN A 79 -14.53 -4.61 8.82
N CYS A 80 -14.44 -3.98 7.63
CA CYS A 80 -13.58 -4.43 6.53
C CYS A 80 -12.42 -3.46 6.24
N LEU A 81 -11.88 -2.82 7.29
CA LEU A 81 -10.72 -1.92 7.16
C LEU A 81 -9.43 -2.73 7.04
N ILE A 82 -8.71 -2.47 5.96
CA ILE A 82 -7.42 -3.08 5.66
C ILE A 82 -6.37 -1.97 5.63
N GLU A 83 -5.33 -2.11 6.44
CA GLU A 83 -4.10 -1.34 6.31
C GLU A 83 -3.23 -2.00 5.24
N ILE A 84 -2.87 -1.23 4.22
CA ILE A 84 -1.96 -1.61 3.15
C ILE A 84 -0.62 -0.93 3.44
N SER A 85 0.41 -1.73 3.65
CA SER A 85 1.75 -1.26 3.96
C SER A 85 2.74 -1.75 2.91
N THR A 86 3.53 -0.85 2.34
CA THR A 86 4.57 -1.20 1.38
C THR A 86 5.67 -1.97 2.12
N VAL A 87 6.04 -3.14 1.59
CA VAL A 87 7.13 -3.97 2.12
C VAL A 87 8.38 -3.74 1.27
N GLU A 88 8.21 -3.73 -0.05
CA GLU A 88 9.26 -3.48 -1.06
C GLU A 88 8.62 -2.75 -2.25
N ARG A 89 9.42 -2.31 -3.23
CA ARG A 89 8.88 -1.63 -4.42
C ARG A 89 7.87 -2.52 -5.16
N GLY A 90 6.63 -2.08 -5.21
CA GLY A 90 5.54 -2.81 -5.87
C GLY A 90 4.93 -3.95 -5.03
N VAL A 91 5.40 -4.15 -3.80
CA VAL A 91 4.99 -5.26 -2.93
C VAL A 91 4.42 -4.71 -1.62
N VAL A 92 3.25 -5.23 -1.24
CA VAL A 92 2.51 -4.79 -0.05
C VAL A 92 2.16 -5.95 0.86
N SER A 93 1.95 -5.63 2.14
CA SER A 93 1.24 -6.45 3.10
C SER A 93 -0.17 -5.90 3.30
N LEU A 94 -1.13 -6.79 3.55
CA LEU A 94 -2.52 -6.43 3.86
C LEU A 94 -2.82 -6.84 5.30
N TYR A 95 -3.18 -5.88 6.15
CA TYR A 95 -3.41 -6.11 7.58
C TYR A 95 -4.85 -5.71 7.97
N GLY A 96 -5.58 -6.65 8.54
CA GLY A 96 -6.93 -6.42 9.04
C GLY A 96 -6.90 -5.65 10.35
N VAL A 97 -7.29 -4.37 10.31
CA VAL A 97 -7.21 -3.46 11.48
C VAL A 97 -8.00 -4.00 12.67
N LYS A 98 -9.19 -4.58 12.42
CA LYS A 98 -10.05 -5.10 13.49
C LYS A 98 -9.66 -6.49 13.98
N SER A 99 -9.18 -7.35 13.09
CA SER A 99 -8.80 -8.72 13.44
C SER A 99 -7.39 -8.82 13.99
N GLU A 100 -6.56 -7.81 13.73
CA GLU A 100 -5.13 -7.79 14.04
C GLU A 100 -4.36 -8.95 13.36
N LEU A 101 -4.71 -9.21 12.10
CA LEU A 101 -4.16 -10.32 11.32
C LEU A 101 -3.69 -9.83 9.94
N PHE A 102 -2.56 -10.36 9.49
CA PHE A 102 -2.14 -10.26 8.11
C PHE A 102 -2.93 -11.21 7.24
N VAL A 103 -3.28 -10.77 6.03
CA VAL A 103 -3.69 -11.69 4.96
C VAL A 103 -2.45 -12.45 4.50
N ALA A 104 -2.57 -13.77 4.39
CA ALA A 104 -1.58 -14.65 3.82
C ALA A 104 -2.22 -15.60 2.80
N MET A 105 -1.40 -16.15 1.90
CA MET A 105 -1.84 -17.13 0.91
C MET A 105 -0.91 -18.34 0.88
N ASN A 106 -1.45 -19.52 1.13
CA ASN A 106 -0.67 -20.75 1.08
C ASN A 106 -0.48 -21.32 -0.33
N SER A 107 0.38 -22.33 -0.44
CA SER A 107 0.69 -23.05 -1.68
C SER A 107 -0.50 -23.68 -2.40
N ARG A 108 -1.64 -23.83 -1.73
CA ARG A 108 -2.90 -24.31 -2.32
C ARG A 108 -3.80 -23.18 -2.82
N GLY A 109 -3.31 -21.94 -2.80
CA GLY A 109 -4.05 -20.74 -3.20
C GLY A 109 -5.16 -20.37 -2.23
N ARG A 110 -5.11 -20.82 -0.97
CA ARG A 110 -6.11 -20.45 0.04
C ARG A 110 -5.63 -19.25 0.84
N LEU A 111 -6.48 -18.23 0.93
CA LEU A 111 -6.26 -17.11 1.82
C LEU A 111 -6.58 -17.48 3.27
N TYR A 112 -5.77 -16.97 4.19
CA TYR A 112 -5.95 -17.12 5.62
C TYR A 112 -5.39 -15.90 6.36
N GLY A 113 -5.79 -15.72 7.61
CA GLY A 113 -5.27 -14.71 8.52
C GLY A 113 -4.17 -15.28 9.41
N THR A 114 -3.12 -14.51 9.65
CA THR A 114 -2.00 -14.88 10.55
C THR A 114 -1.55 -13.68 11.39
N THR A 115 -1.13 -13.91 12.63
CA THR A 115 -0.53 -12.89 13.50
C THR A 115 0.94 -12.66 13.15
N VAL A 116 1.60 -13.62 12.52
CA VAL A 116 3.03 -13.59 12.19
C VAL A 116 3.21 -13.18 10.74
N PHE A 117 3.95 -12.09 10.52
CA PHE A 117 4.34 -11.66 9.18
C PHE A 117 5.44 -12.57 8.62
N HIS A 118 5.22 -13.08 7.40
CA HIS A 118 6.17 -13.93 6.67
C HIS A 118 5.93 -13.80 5.15
N ASP A 119 6.68 -14.54 4.33
CA ASP A 119 6.65 -14.35 2.87
C ASP A 119 5.29 -14.59 2.22
N GLU A 120 4.46 -15.50 2.74
CA GLU A 120 3.09 -15.68 2.23
C GLU A 120 2.16 -14.47 2.47
N CYS A 121 2.59 -13.47 3.27
CA CYS A 121 1.87 -12.21 3.50
C CYS A 121 2.23 -11.11 2.48
N LYS A 122 3.15 -11.39 1.55
CA LYS A 122 3.62 -10.42 0.56
C LYS A 122 2.87 -10.57 -0.75
N PHE A 123 2.31 -9.46 -1.22
CA PHE A 123 1.56 -9.42 -2.48
C PHE A 123 2.10 -8.33 -3.41
N LYS A 124 2.31 -8.67 -4.68
CA LYS A 124 2.58 -7.68 -5.72
C LYS A 124 1.27 -6.94 -6.04
N GLU A 125 1.26 -5.63 -5.84
CA GLU A 125 0.11 -4.76 -6.16
C GLU A 125 0.32 -4.16 -7.56
N SER A 126 -0.65 -4.34 -8.45
CA SER A 126 -0.63 -3.76 -9.81
C SER A 126 -1.97 -3.14 -10.17
N LEU A 127 -1.94 -1.96 -10.79
CA LEU A 127 -3.13 -1.29 -11.31
C LEU A 127 -3.58 -1.97 -12.62
N LEU A 128 -4.85 -2.33 -12.70
CA LEU A 128 -5.49 -2.90 -13.89
C LEU A 128 -6.08 -1.78 -14.77
N PRO A 129 -6.33 -2.03 -16.07
CA PRO A 129 -6.91 -1.04 -17.00
C PRO A 129 -8.28 -0.48 -16.57
N ASN A 130 -8.99 -1.17 -15.68
CA ASN A 130 -10.28 -0.75 -15.14
C ASN A 130 -10.15 0.06 -13.83
N ASN A 131 -8.95 0.52 -13.48
CA ASN A 131 -8.62 1.24 -12.25
C ASN A 131 -8.79 0.45 -10.94
N TYR A 132 -8.88 -0.88 -11.01
CA TYR A 132 -8.80 -1.75 -9.84
C TYR A 132 -7.37 -2.23 -9.62
N ASN A 133 -7.02 -2.53 -8.37
CA ASN A 133 -5.75 -3.18 -8.06
C ASN A 133 -5.90 -4.70 -8.08
N ALA A 134 -4.93 -5.38 -8.67
CA ALA A 134 -4.71 -6.81 -8.50
C ALA A 134 -3.61 -7.04 -7.46
N TYR A 135 -3.79 -8.09 -6.66
CA TYR A 135 -2.83 -8.52 -5.64
C TYR A 135 -2.43 -9.96 -5.94
N GLU A 136 -1.19 -10.15 -6.40
CA GLU A 136 -0.60 -11.45 -6.73
C GLU A 136 0.29 -11.91 -5.57
N SER A 137 0.24 -13.18 -5.17
CA SER A 137 1.20 -13.72 -4.20
C SER A 137 2.63 -13.56 -4.72
N LEU A 138 3.52 -13.02 -3.88
CA LEU A 138 4.93 -12.88 -4.23
C LEU A 138 5.62 -14.26 -4.37
N VAL A 139 5.28 -15.19 -3.46
CA VAL A 139 5.85 -16.55 -3.44
C VAL A 139 5.21 -17.45 -4.49
N TYR A 140 3.88 -17.39 -4.65
CA TYR A 140 3.13 -18.25 -5.55
C TYR A 140 2.67 -17.49 -6.79
N ARG A 141 3.60 -17.27 -7.73
CA ARG A 141 3.33 -16.49 -8.96
C ARG A 141 2.13 -17.03 -9.75
N GLY A 142 1.31 -16.09 -10.21
CA GLY A 142 0.03 -16.33 -10.88
C GLY A 142 -1.15 -16.56 -9.93
N PHE A 143 -0.93 -16.58 -8.61
CA PHE A 143 -2.03 -16.71 -7.65
C PHE A 143 -2.50 -15.33 -7.19
N TYR A 144 -3.72 -14.97 -7.57
CA TYR A 144 -4.32 -13.68 -7.23
C TYR A 144 -5.33 -13.80 -6.10
N ILE A 145 -5.41 -12.75 -5.27
CA ILE A 145 -6.55 -12.54 -4.38
C ILE A 145 -7.80 -12.37 -5.25
N ALA A 146 -8.73 -13.31 -5.15
CA ALA A 146 -9.98 -13.28 -5.90
C ALA A 146 -11.17 -13.68 -5.03
N LEU A 147 -12.28 -12.96 -5.19
CA LEU A 147 -13.56 -13.26 -4.56
C LEU A 147 -14.54 -13.77 -5.62
N SER A 148 -15.45 -14.66 -5.24
CA SER A 148 -16.50 -15.17 -6.11
C SER A 148 -17.69 -14.23 -6.16
N LYS A 149 -18.53 -14.40 -7.18
CA LYS A 149 -19.81 -13.69 -7.34
C LYS A 149 -20.81 -13.87 -6.20
N HIS A 150 -20.60 -14.90 -5.38
CA HIS A 150 -21.41 -15.18 -4.20
C HIS A 150 -20.74 -14.72 -2.90
N GLY A 151 -19.71 -13.87 -3.00
CA GLY A 151 -18.98 -13.37 -1.83
C GLY A 151 -18.13 -14.42 -1.12
N ARG A 152 -17.85 -15.56 -1.74
CA ARG A 152 -16.92 -16.56 -1.19
C ARG A 152 -15.52 -16.29 -1.69
N VAL A 153 -14.51 -16.39 -0.83
CA VAL A 153 -13.10 -16.38 -1.25
C VAL A 153 -12.88 -17.52 -2.25
N LYS A 154 -12.38 -17.19 -3.44
CA LYS A 154 -11.97 -18.20 -4.41
C LYS A 154 -10.59 -18.70 -4.01
N ARG A 155 -10.35 -20.00 -4.25
CA ARG A 155 -8.97 -20.47 -4.35
C ARG A 155 -8.31 -19.73 -5.49
N ALA A 156 -7.15 -19.15 -5.22
CA ALA A 156 -6.32 -18.58 -6.26
C ALA A 156 -6.03 -19.69 -7.27
N THR A 157 -6.32 -19.41 -8.53
CA THR A 157 -6.03 -20.31 -9.65
C THR A 157 -5.09 -19.53 -10.55
N ARG A 158 -4.05 -20.20 -11.04
CA ARG A 158 -3.24 -19.65 -12.13
C ARG A 158 -4.20 -19.40 -13.30
N PRO A 159 -4.33 -18.16 -13.81
CA PRO A 159 -5.08 -17.96 -15.05
C PRO A 159 -4.51 -18.91 -16.10
N PRO A 160 -5.32 -19.60 -16.92
CA PRO A 160 -4.77 -20.25 -18.09
C PRO A 160 -4.00 -19.19 -18.88
N LEU A 161 -2.71 -19.42 -19.09
CA LEU A 161 -1.92 -18.55 -19.96
C LEU A 161 -2.58 -18.59 -21.36
N PRO A 162 -2.69 -17.44 -22.05
CA PRO A 162 -3.05 -17.46 -23.47
C PRO A 162 -2.04 -18.27 -24.29
#